data_AF-A0A5C7PE70-F1
#
_entry.id   AF-A0A5C7PE70-F1
#
_cell.length_a   1.000
_cell.length_b   1.000
_cell.length_c   1.000
_cell.angle_alpha   90.00
_cell.angle_beta   90.00
_cell.angle_gamma   90.00
#
_symmetry.space_group_name_H-M   'P 1'
#
loop_
_entity.id
_entity.type
_entity.pdbx_description
1 polymer ?
#
loop_
_entity_poly.entity_id
_entity_poly.type
_entity_poly.pdbx_seq_one_letter_code
_entity_poly.pdbx_strand_id
1 'polypeptide(L)'
;MARRPDRGQARAVRRRRGHPGLRGAGRDARGRPERSHRGARRTPGRLRGAGRHQRDRRTARRGRRHRLRPGAAAPARVRGGAAQPHPVRRHLEAHRAGVQAHRARVAVAPTIEAAGVVLLRRGRNGLEVCVVHRPRHQDWSLPKGKRDPGELLPVTAWREAVEETGMLVHLGAPLPTQSYRVDGRPKTVDYWVAAATRGGPGFRPNKEIDALEWVTAQRARARLTYARDRRWLLDAATVPRTSPLIILRHTAAVRRSDYKGNKDWRRPLTKSGKRHAADLVPLLTAYGVAEVRSSDSKRCVQTVKPYARAAGLPIIEEALFSEEIFDRRPKTALRRMAMIGRRPSAQLLCTHRPVLPDVLAAVAQQFGLKASLPKLSPSLEPGAMVIIHRELGPRGRPNGRAVAVERIVPE
;
A
#
# COMPACT_ATOMS: atom_id res chain seq x y z
N MET A 1 -52.63 3.80 66.54
CA MET A 1 -51.21 3.88 66.97
C MET A 1 -50.41 4.42 65.79
N ALA A 2 -50.21 5.74 65.63
CA ALA A 2 -49.09 6.55 66.15
C ALA A 2 -47.72 5.91 65.81
N ARG A 3 -46.71 6.52 65.15
CA ARG A 3 -46.38 7.90 64.72
C ARG A 3 -45.34 7.84 63.58
N ARG A 4 -45.13 9.00 62.96
CA ARG A 4 -44.29 9.34 61.79
C ARG A 4 -42.82 9.73 62.21
N PRO A 5 -41.92 10.27 61.34
CA PRO A 5 -40.50 9.88 61.15
C PRO A 5 -39.45 10.99 61.50
N ASP A 6 -38.15 10.77 61.23
CA ASP A 6 -37.07 11.81 61.11
C ASP A 6 -35.88 11.24 60.30
N ARG A 7 -35.31 11.79 59.21
CA ARG A 7 -34.57 13.05 58.89
C ARG A 7 -33.19 13.25 59.54
N GLY A 8 -32.21 13.56 58.67
CA GLY A 8 -30.96 14.30 58.96
C GLY A 8 -29.71 13.43 59.16
N GLN A 9 -28.47 13.77 58.77
CA GLN A 9 -27.85 14.96 58.18
C GLN A 9 -26.44 14.57 57.65
N ALA A 10 -25.90 15.41 56.76
CA ALA A 10 -24.54 15.37 56.22
C ALA A 10 -23.44 15.67 57.25
N ARG A 11 -22.19 15.24 56.97
CA ARG A 11 -20.97 15.98 57.39
C ARG A 11 -19.73 15.61 56.57
N ALA A 12 -19.07 16.66 56.09
CA ALA A 12 -17.74 16.66 55.48
C ALA A 12 -16.64 16.70 56.56
N VAL A 13 -15.45 16.16 56.26
CA VAL A 13 -14.23 16.39 57.05
C VAL A 13 -13.06 16.80 56.15
N ARG A 14 -12.34 17.81 56.65
CA ARG A 14 -11.26 18.59 56.03
C ARG A 14 -9.88 17.92 56.12
N ARG A 15 -9.04 18.26 55.13
CA ARG A 15 -7.59 18.53 55.09
C ARG A 15 -6.73 18.27 56.36
N ARG A 16 -5.55 17.68 56.14
CA ARG A 16 -4.29 18.08 56.81
C ARG A 16 -3.12 18.21 55.82
N ARG A 17 -2.32 19.25 56.08
CA ARG A 17 -1.07 19.68 55.41
C ARG A 17 0.14 18.92 56.00
N GLY A 18 1.26 18.90 55.28
CA GLY A 18 2.59 18.67 55.86
C GLY A 18 3.71 18.43 54.84
N HIS A 19 4.38 19.51 54.42
CA HIS A 19 5.73 19.53 53.80
C HIS A 19 6.80 19.42 54.92
N PRO A 20 8.07 19.05 54.64
CA PRO A 20 9.08 19.91 53.98
C PRO A 20 9.94 19.10 52.97
N GLY A 21 10.80 19.62 52.09
CA GLY A 21 11.38 20.94 51.88
C GLY A 21 12.86 20.72 51.53
N LEU A 22 13.30 21.09 50.32
CA LEU A 22 14.69 21.48 50.02
C LEU A 22 14.69 22.51 48.88
N ARG A 23 14.99 23.76 49.25
CA ARG A 23 15.45 24.88 48.40
C ARG A 23 16.92 24.60 48.05
N GLY A 24 17.40 24.89 46.85
CA GLY A 24 17.80 26.22 46.36
C GLY A 24 19.32 26.16 46.10
N ALA A 25 19.99 26.91 45.24
CA ALA A 25 19.78 28.06 44.37
C ALA A 25 20.87 27.93 43.27
N GLY A 26 20.95 28.62 42.13
CA GLY A 26 20.41 29.90 41.68
C GLY A 26 21.54 30.66 40.95
N ARG A 27 21.18 31.33 39.85
CA ARG A 27 21.87 32.50 39.24
C ARG A 27 23.17 32.18 38.48
N ASP A 28 23.55 32.83 37.38
CA ASP A 28 23.35 34.22 36.95
C ASP A 28 23.34 34.39 35.42
N ALA A 29 22.77 35.52 35.01
CA ALA A 29 22.77 36.07 33.67
C ALA A 29 24.11 36.77 33.32
N ARG A 30 24.45 36.83 32.01
CA ARG A 30 24.92 38.04 31.29
C ARG A 30 25.45 37.71 29.88
N GLY A 31 25.14 38.59 28.92
CA GLY A 31 26.12 39.07 27.93
C GLY A 31 26.21 38.35 26.57
N ARG A 32 25.52 38.91 25.56
CA ARG A 32 25.89 38.88 24.13
C ARG A 32 27.30 39.51 23.94
N PRO A 33 28.09 39.16 22.88
CA PRO A 33 27.75 39.67 21.55
C PRO A 33 28.04 38.75 20.35
N GLU A 34 27.29 39.09 19.30
CA GLU A 34 27.48 38.77 17.90
C GLU A 34 28.91 39.14 17.44
N ARG A 35 29.57 38.23 16.71
CA ARG A 35 30.68 38.59 15.82
C ARG A 35 30.26 38.33 14.39
N SER A 36 29.95 39.43 13.73
CA SER A 36 29.94 39.61 12.29
C SER A 36 31.34 39.39 11.71
N HIS A 37 31.48 38.48 10.75
CA HIS A 37 32.51 38.57 9.72
C HIS A 37 31.84 38.84 8.37
N ARG A 38 31.68 40.13 8.07
CA ARG A 38 31.74 40.63 6.68
C ARG A 38 33.23 40.82 6.38
N GLY A 39 33.72 40.06 5.40
CA GLY A 39 35.09 40.14 4.90
C GLY A 39 35.09 40.06 3.38
N ALA A 40 35.10 41.23 2.77
CA ALA A 40 35.62 41.61 1.46
C ALA A 40 35.41 40.68 0.24
N ARG A 41 34.62 41.22 -0.71
CA ARG A 41 34.86 41.09 -2.16
C ARG A 41 36.31 41.42 -2.50
N ARG A 42 37.00 40.58 -3.26
CA ARG A 42 38.02 40.96 -4.24
C ARG A 42 37.99 39.99 -5.43
N THR A 43 37.34 40.44 -6.49
CA THR A 43 37.73 40.15 -7.88
C THR A 43 39.10 40.78 -8.15
N PRO A 44 39.94 40.15 -8.97
CA PRO A 44 40.45 40.86 -10.15
C PRO A 44 40.64 40.00 -11.40
N GLY A 45 40.53 40.66 -12.58
CA GLY A 45 41.06 40.26 -13.89
C GLY A 45 40.28 39.13 -14.60
N ARG A 46 39.61 39.29 -15.75
CA ARG A 46 39.86 40.09 -16.96
C ARG A 46 41.27 39.98 -17.53
N LEU A 47 41.48 38.93 -18.32
CA LEU A 47 42.30 38.89 -19.54
C LEU A 47 41.38 38.28 -20.61
N ARG A 48 40.81 39.04 -21.57
CA ARG A 48 41.38 39.55 -22.83
C ARG A 48 42.23 38.52 -23.59
N GLY A 49 41.71 38.15 -24.77
CA GLY A 49 42.31 37.29 -25.80
C GLY A 49 41.15 36.74 -26.66
N ALA A 50 40.50 37.55 -27.50
CA ALA A 50 40.95 37.97 -28.83
C ALA A 50 41.42 36.79 -29.69
N GLY A 51 40.54 36.33 -30.59
CA GLY A 51 40.81 35.30 -31.59
C GLY A 51 39.65 35.25 -32.59
N ARG A 52 39.60 36.24 -33.48
CA ARG A 52 38.76 36.23 -34.68
C ARG A 52 39.41 35.30 -35.71
N HIS A 53 38.64 34.42 -36.35
CA HIS A 53 38.83 34.08 -37.76
C HIS A 53 37.48 33.70 -38.41
N GLN A 54 36.94 34.68 -39.14
CA GLN A 54 36.29 34.54 -40.45
C GLN A 54 37.23 33.80 -41.41
N ARG A 55 36.86 33.08 -42.47
CA ARG A 55 35.70 32.84 -43.36
C ARG A 55 36.00 31.43 -43.96
N ASP A 56 35.06 30.64 -44.48
CA ASP A 56 34.76 30.75 -45.91
C ASP A 56 33.51 29.97 -46.33
N ARG A 57 32.82 30.62 -47.27
CA ARG A 57 31.68 30.13 -48.04
C ARG A 57 32.20 29.23 -49.16
N ARG A 58 31.55 28.09 -49.42
CA ARG A 58 31.39 27.59 -50.80
C ARG A 58 30.00 27.01 -51.05
N THR A 59 29.36 27.65 -52.01
CA THR A 59 28.14 27.34 -52.74
C THR A 59 28.35 26.23 -53.77
N ALA A 60 27.37 25.34 -53.97
CA ALA A 60 27.05 24.69 -55.26
C ALA A 60 25.65 24.04 -55.13
N ARG A 61 24.60 24.64 -55.70
CA ARG A 61 24.10 24.55 -57.09
C ARG A 61 23.11 23.39 -57.32
N ARG A 62 21.91 23.83 -57.71
CA ARG A 62 20.75 23.08 -58.22
C ARG A 62 21.11 22.28 -59.49
N GLY A 63 20.44 21.14 -59.66
CA GLY A 63 20.31 20.45 -60.94
C GLY A 63 18.94 19.76 -61.05
N ARG A 64 17.96 20.46 -61.63
CA ARG A 64 16.72 19.86 -62.17
C ARG A 64 17.05 19.22 -63.53
N ARG A 65 16.50 18.04 -63.82
CA ARG A 65 16.28 17.58 -65.20
C ARG A 65 14.86 17.01 -65.34
N HIS A 66 14.26 17.33 -66.49
CA HIS A 66 12.88 17.12 -66.90
C HIS A 66 12.78 15.94 -67.88
N ARG A 67 11.60 15.27 -67.85
CA ARG A 67 10.85 14.57 -68.95
C ARG A 67 11.51 13.30 -69.52
N LEU A 68 10.77 12.22 -69.82
CA LEU A 68 9.62 12.10 -70.73
C LEU A 68 8.68 10.90 -70.40
N ARG A 69 7.41 11.01 -70.82
CA ARG A 69 6.39 9.94 -70.92
C ARG A 69 6.61 9.06 -72.18
N PRO A 70 6.07 7.84 -72.21
CA PRO A 70 4.85 7.52 -72.98
C PRO A 70 3.89 6.66 -72.13
N GLY A 71 2.61 6.40 -72.39
CA GLY A 71 1.75 6.35 -73.58
C GLY A 71 0.75 5.20 -73.31
N ALA A 72 -0.54 5.45 -73.47
CA ALA A 72 -1.66 4.63 -72.97
C ALA A 72 -1.91 3.32 -73.74
N ALA A 73 -2.50 2.31 -73.07
CA ALA A 73 -3.53 1.42 -73.62
C ALA A 73 -4.12 0.51 -72.52
N ALA A 74 -5.45 0.48 -72.40
CA ALA A 74 -6.20 -0.47 -71.56
C ALA A 74 -6.65 -1.66 -72.41
N PRO A 75 -6.70 -2.91 -71.87
CA PRO A 75 -7.48 -3.97 -72.46
C PRO A 75 -8.72 -4.36 -71.63
N ALA A 76 -9.68 -4.86 -72.38
CA ALA A 76 -11.05 -5.21 -72.06
C ALA A 76 -11.27 -6.11 -70.82
N ARG A 77 -12.40 -5.85 -70.15
CA ARG A 77 -13.00 -6.73 -69.14
C ARG A 77 -13.54 -8.00 -69.81
N VAL A 78 -12.92 -9.15 -69.52
CA VAL A 78 -13.52 -10.47 -69.75
C VAL A 78 -14.35 -10.83 -68.51
N ARG A 79 -15.66 -11.05 -68.68
CA ARG A 79 -16.54 -11.64 -67.66
C ARG A 79 -16.23 -13.14 -67.56
N GLY A 80 -15.41 -13.52 -66.58
CA GLY A 80 -15.22 -14.90 -66.15
C GLY A 80 -16.21 -15.28 -65.06
N GLY A 81 -16.98 -16.35 -65.29
CA GLY A 81 -18.01 -16.86 -64.38
C GLY A 81 -17.48 -17.25 -63.00
N ALA A 82 -18.32 -17.04 -61.98
CA ALA A 82 -18.06 -17.45 -60.61
C ALA A 82 -18.04 -18.99 -60.49
N ALA A 83 -16.86 -19.57 -60.30
CA ALA A 83 -16.73 -20.96 -59.90
C ALA A 83 -17.31 -21.13 -58.49
N GLN A 84 -18.33 -21.99 -58.34
CA GLN A 84 -18.88 -22.32 -57.03
C GLN A 84 -17.84 -23.09 -56.20
N PRO A 85 -17.66 -22.77 -54.90
CA PRO A 85 -16.69 -23.46 -54.07
C PRO A 85 -17.08 -24.93 -53.85
N HIS A 86 -16.09 -25.82 -53.97
CA HIS A 86 -16.22 -27.27 -53.78
C HIS A 86 -16.87 -27.61 -52.42
N PRO A 87 -17.80 -28.57 -52.34
CA PRO A 87 -18.61 -28.87 -51.15
C PRO A 87 -17.79 -29.17 -49.88
N VAL A 88 -16.58 -29.71 -50.01
CA VAL A 88 -15.67 -30.01 -48.89
C VAL A 88 -15.14 -28.73 -48.21
N ARG A 89 -14.90 -27.67 -49.00
CA ARG A 89 -14.37 -26.39 -48.49
C ARG A 89 -15.45 -25.65 -47.67
N ARG A 90 -16.71 -25.74 -48.11
CA ARG A 90 -17.89 -25.23 -47.40
C ARG A 90 -18.09 -25.92 -46.05
N HIS A 91 -17.87 -27.23 -45.97
CA HIS A 91 -18.01 -27.99 -44.71
C HIS A 91 -16.90 -27.64 -43.70
N LEU A 92 -15.66 -27.48 -44.15
CA LEU A 92 -14.54 -27.06 -43.31
C LEU A 92 -14.66 -25.61 -42.81
N GLU A 93 -15.17 -24.70 -43.65
CA GLU A 93 -15.46 -23.31 -43.28
C GLU A 93 -16.63 -23.23 -42.29
N ALA A 94 -17.70 -24.02 -42.47
CA ALA A 94 -18.80 -24.12 -41.52
C ALA A 94 -18.37 -24.74 -40.18
N HIS A 95 -17.49 -25.74 -40.19
CA HIS A 95 -16.94 -26.33 -38.96
C HIS A 95 -16.01 -25.35 -38.22
N ARG A 96 -15.18 -24.59 -38.94
CA ARG A 96 -14.37 -23.50 -38.34
C ARG A 96 -15.23 -22.39 -37.77
N ALA A 97 -16.26 -21.95 -38.49
CA ALA A 97 -17.23 -20.96 -38.01
C ALA A 97 -18.01 -21.48 -36.80
N GLY A 98 -18.36 -22.77 -36.76
CA GLY A 98 -19.00 -23.43 -35.62
C GLY A 98 -18.11 -23.51 -34.40
N VAL A 99 -16.82 -23.82 -34.56
CA VAL A 99 -15.82 -23.84 -33.47
C VAL A 99 -15.50 -22.42 -32.98
N GLN A 100 -15.44 -21.42 -33.86
CA GLN A 100 -15.28 -20.01 -33.50
C GLN A 100 -16.54 -19.45 -32.81
N ALA A 101 -17.74 -19.84 -33.25
CA ALA A 101 -19.00 -19.49 -32.60
C ALA A 101 -19.14 -20.21 -31.24
N HIS A 102 -18.66 -21.44 -31.10
CA HIS A 102 -18.62 -22.15 -29.82
C HIS A 102 -17.60 -21.53 -28.84
N ARG A 103 -16.42 -21.13 -29.33
CA ARG A 103 -15.45 -20.36 -28.53
C ARG A 103 -15.95 -18.95 -28.18
N ALA A 104 -16.71 -18.30 -29.05
CA ALA A 104 -17.34 -17.01 -28.78
C ALA A 104 -18.53 -17.13 -27.80
N ARG A 105 -19.18 -18.30 -27.71
CA ARG A 105 -20.28 -18.59 -26.77
C ARG A 105 -19.83 -18.91 -25.35
N VAL A 106 -18.51 -18.99 -25.08
CA VAL A 106 -17.96 -19.05 -23.71
C VAL A 106 -16.99 -17.89 -23.49
N ALA A 107 -17.45 -16.67 -23.79
CA ALA A 107 -16.85 -15.50 -23.16
C ALA A 107 -17.19 -15.57 -21.66
N VAL A 108 -16.26 -16.10 -20.85
CA VAL A 108 -16.39 -16.06 -19.40
C VAL A 108 -16.50 -14.59 -19.00
N ALA A 109 -17.67 -14.19 -18.49
CA ALA A 109 -17.87 -12.84 -18.01
C ALA A 109 -16.75 -12.46 -17.03
N PRO A 110 -16.20 -11.24 -17.10
CA PRO A 110 -15.08 -10.85 -16.25
C PRO A 110 -15.44 -11.06 -14.78
N THR A 111 -14.49 -11.61 -14.02
CA THR A 111 -14.65 -11.84 -12.58
C THR A 111 -14.89 -10.53 -11.86
N ILE A 112 -15.95 -10.49 -11.05
CA ILE A 112 -16.19 -9.37 -10.15
C ILE A 112 -15.24 -9.52 -8.98
N GLU A 113 -14.30 -8.59 -8.84
CA GLU A 113 -13.38 -8.54 -7.71
C GLU A 113 -13.97 -7.66 -6.61
N ALA A 114 -13.89 -8.14 -5.37
CA ALA A 114 -14.37 -7.46 -4.19
C ALA A 114 -13.43 -7.70 -3.02
N ALA A 115 -13.50 -6.84 -2.03
CA ALA A 115 -12.69 -6.96 -0.83
C ALA A 115 -13.47 -6.51 0.41
N GLY A 116 -13.09 -7.05 1.56
CA GLY A 116 -13.76 -6.72 2.81
C GLY A 116 -12.95 -7.06 4.05
N VAL A 117 -13.61 -6.93 5.20
CA VAL A 117 -12.97 -7.18 6.49
C VAL A 117 -13.84 -8.04 7.40
N VAL A 118 -13.16 -8.90 8.18
CA VAL A 118 -13.72 -9.34 9.46
C VAL A 118 -13.24 -8.34 10.50
N LEU A 119 -14.07 -7.34 10.77
CA LEU A 119 -13.74 -6.24 11.66
C LEU A 119 -13.97 -6.64 13.12
N LEU A 120 -12.88 -6.61 13.90
CA LEU A 120 -12.83 -7.09 15.27
C LEU A 120 -12.61 -5.95 16.28
N ARG A 121 -13.21 -6.09 17.46
CA ARG A 121 -12.87 -5.29 18.64
C ARG A 121 -12.95 -6.13 19.92
N ARG A 122 -12.38 -5.60 21.00
CA ARG A 122 -12.62 -6.12 22.35
C ARG A 122 -13.85 -5.44 22.95
N GLY A 123 -14.89 -6.23 23.21
CA GLY A 123 -16.08 -5.83 23.94
C GLY A 123 -16.06 -6.32 25.38
N ARG A 124 -17.19 -6.11 26.08
CA ARG A 124 -17.36 -6.54 27.48
C ARG A 124 -17.33 -8.06 27.64
N ASN A 125 -17.83 -8.78 26.64
CA ASN A 125 -17.97 -10.24 26.66
C ASN A 125 -16.89 -10.94 25.80
N GLY A 126 -15.73 -10.29 25.60
CA GLY A 126 -14.64 -10.81 24.79
C GLY A 126 -14.57 -10.22 23.38
N LEU A 127 -14.15 -11.03 22.41
CA LEU A 127 -13.98 -10.60 21.02
C LEU A 127 -15.35 -10.43 20.34
N GLU A 128 -15.59 -9.24 19.80
CA GLU A 128 -16.78 -8.90 19.04
C GLU A 128 -16.42 -8.69 17.56
N VAL A 129 -17.35 -9.05 16.69
CA VAL A 129 -17.29 -8.90 15.24
C VAL A 129 -18.36 -7.91 14.82
N CYS A 130 -18.01 -7.02 13.88
CA CYS A 130 -18.94 -6.11 13.25
C CYS A 130 -19.69 -6.84 12.12
N VAL A 131 -21.02 -6.80 12.17
CA VAL A 131 -21.91 -7.24 11.08
C VAL A 131 -22.79 -6.08 10.65
N VAL A 132 -23.11 -6.02 9.36
CA VAL A 132 -23.89 -4.94 8.75
C VAL A 132 -25.15 -5.50 8.10
N HIS A 133 -26.25 -4.76 8.17
CA HIS A 133 -27.50 -5.08 7.53
C HIS A 133 -27.67 -4.30 6.23
N ARG A 134 -28.11 -4.98 5.17
CA ARG A 134 -28.38 -4.36 3.87
C ARG A 134 -29.88 -4.40 3.57
N PRO A 135 -30.60 -3.26 3.61
CA PRO A 135 -32.05 -3.25 3.44
C PRO A 135 -32.48 -3.69 2.04
N ARG A 136 -31.67 -3.45 1.00
CA ARG A 136 -31.99 -3.91 -0.36
C ARG A 136 -32.05 -5.44 -0.48
N HIS A 137 -31.22 -6.14 0.29
CA HIS A 137 -31.11 -7.60 0.24
C HIS A 137 -31.79 -8.29 1.43
N GLN A 138 -32.18 -7.53 2.46
CA GLN A 138 -32.69 -8.03 3.73
C GLN A 138 -31.76 -9.10 4.33
N ASP A 139 -30.45 -8.80 4.32
CA ASP A 139 -29.42 -9.72 4.78
C ASP A 139 -28.44 -9.06 5.76
N TRP A 140 -27.80 -9.92 6.56
CA TRP A 140 -26.68 -9.57 7.41
C TRP A 140 -25.41 -10.17 6.82
N SER A 141 -24.42 -9.32 6.58
CA SER A 141 -23.12 -9.73 6.05
C SER A 141 -21.96 -9.08 6.80
N LEU A 142 -20.75 -9.51 6.46
CA LEU A 142 -19.52 -8.79 6.80
C LEU A 142 -19.38 -7.55 5.90
N PRO A 143 -18.68 -6.49 6.36
CA PRO A 143 -18.41 -5.33 5.53
C PRO A 143 -17.52 -5.66 4.33
N LYS A 144 -17.95 -5.29 3.12
CA LYS A 144 -17.27 -5.58 1.85
C LYS A 144 -17.95 -4.90 0.66
N GLY A 145 -17.15 -4.51 -0.32
CA GLY A 145 -17.66 -4.05 -1.60
C GLY A 145 -16.72 -4.30 -2.76
N LYS A 146 -17.04 -3.71 -3.91
CA LYS A 146 -16.38 -4.02 -5.19
C LYS A 146 -15.09 -3.22 -5.31
N ARG A 147 -14.09 -3.81 -5.94
CA ARG A 147 -12.85 -3.11 -6.29
C ARG A 147 -13.13 -2.03 -7.31
N ASP A 148 -12.69 -0.80 -7.03
CA ASP A 148 -12.73 0.28 -8.01
C ASP A 148 -11.62 0.11 -9.06
N PRO A 149 -11.77 0.65 -10.28
CA PRO A 149 -10.75 0.55 -11.31
C PRO A 149 -9.37 1.06 -10.84
N GLY A 150 -8.36 0.19 -10.90
CA GLY A 150 -6.98 0.50 -10.48
C GLY A 150 -6.74 0.51 -8.97
N GLU A 151 -7.76 0.20 -8.16
CA GLU A 151 -7.63 0.11 -6.71
C GLU A 151 -6.99 -1.24 -6.31
N LEU A 152 -6.12 -1.23 -5.30
CA LEU A 152 -5.58 -2.46 -4.73
C LEU A 152 -6.60 -3.08 -3.76
N LEU A 153 -6.76 -4.40 -3.77
CA LEU A 153 -7.73 -5.09 -2.90
C LEU A 153 -7.64 -4.74 -1.40
N PRO A 154 -6.45 -4.60 -0.77
CA PRO A 154 -6.37 -4.13 0.62
C PRO A 154 -6.90 -2.70 0.79
N VAL A 155 -6.74 -1.83 -0.22
CA VAL A 155 -7.30 -0.47 -0.20
C VAL A 155 -8.81 -0.53 -0.32
N THR A 156 -9.35 -1.36 -1.23
CA THR A 156 -10.79 -1.64 -1.33
C THR A 156 -11.35 -2.12 0.00
N ALA A 157 -10.74 -3.12 0.65
CA ALA A 157 -11.20 -3.64 1.93
C ALA A 157 -11.25 -2.55 3.02
N TRP A 158 -10.24 -1.68 3.04
CA TRP A 158 -10.17 -0.56 3.98
C TRP A 158 -11.22 0.51 3.68
N ARG A 159 -11.37 0.94 2.42
CA ARG A 159 -12.35 1.94 2.00
C ARG A 159 -13.76 1.47 2.32
N GLU A 160 -14.12 0.26 1.91
CA GLU A 160 -15.45 -0.33 2.14
C GLU A 160 -15.74 -0.48 3.63
N ALA A 161 -14.75 -0.89 4.44
CA ALA A 161 -14.91 -0.92 5.89
C ALA A 161 -15.23 0.46 6.46
N VAL A 162 -14.56 1.52 6.00
CA VAL A 162 -14.81 2.89 6.44
C VAL A 162 -16.18 3.39 5.97
N GLU A 163 -16.56 3.12 4.73
CA GLU A 163 -17.83 3.56 4.12
C GLU A 163 -19.04 2.89 4.78
N GLU A 164 -19.01 1.57 4.95
CA GLU A 164 -20.14 0.81 5.48
C GLU A 164 -20.27 0.91 7.01
N THR A 165 -19.17 1.15 7.73
CA THR A 165 -19.17 1.11 9.20
C THR A 165 -18.89 2.46 9.86
N GLY A 166 -18.38 3.44 9.11
CA GLY A 166 -17.92 4.73 9.65
C GLY A 166 -16.72 4.61 10.60
N MET A 167 -16.06 3.46 10.65
CA MET A 167 -14.92 3.22 11.54
C MET A 167 -13.62 3.23 10.76
N LEU A 168 -12.59 3.88 11.32
CA LEU A 168 -11.23 3.66 10.86
C LEU A 168 -10.79 2.26 11.28
N VAL A 169 -10.06 1.59 10.41
CA VAL A 169 -9.61 0.21 10.62
C VAL A 169 -8.15 0.06 10.24
N HIS A 170 -7.45 -0.83 10.94
CA HIS A 170 -6.13 -1.31 10.53
C HIS A 170 -6.21 -2.77 10.11
N LEU A 171 -5.76 -3.07 8.90
CA LEU A 171 -5.70 -4.42 8.36
C LEU A 171 -4.60 -5.23 9.05
N GLY A 172 -4.97 -6.44 9.46
CA GLY A 172 -4.10 -7.51 9.91
C GLY A 172 -3.95 -8.58 8.83
N ALA A 173 -3.83 -9.84 9.24
CA ALA A 173 -3.56 -10.94 8.32
C ALA A 173 -4.70 -11.14 7.29
N PRO A 174 -4.37 -11.44 6.02
CA PRO A 174 -5.35 -11.85 5.02
C PRO A 174 -5.97 -13.20 5.39
N LEU A 175 -7.23 -13.38 5.02
CA LEU A 175 -7.97 -14.63 5.05
C LEU A 175 -7.97 -15.27 3.65
N PRO A 176 -8.25 -16.57 3.53
CA PRO A 176 -8.40 -17.21 2.22
C PRO A 176 -9.47 -16.51 1.35
N THR A 177 -9.25 -16.49 0.03
CA THR A 177 -10.18 -15.88 -0.92
C THR A 177 -11.49 -16.67 -1.00
N GLN A 178 -12.63 -15.97 -1.01
CA GLN A 178 -13.95 -16.54 -1.26
C GLN A 178 -14.28 -16.46 -2.75
N SER A 179 -14.76 -17.55 -3.34
CA SER A 179 -15.17 -17.58 -4.76
C SER A 179 -16.57 -18.16 -4.91
N TYR A 180 -17.46 -17.44 -5.59
CA TYR A 180 -18.83 -17.88 -5.87
C TYR A 180 -19.38 -17.19 -7.13
N ARG A 181 -20.59 -17.53 -7.56
CA ARG A 181 -21.26 -16.86 -8.69
C ARG A 181 -22.36 -15.92 -8.20
N VAL A 182 -22.50 -14.79 -8.88
CA VAL A 182 -23.60 -13.82 -8.69
C VAL A 182 -24.16 -13.49 -10.07
N ASP A 183 -25.45 -13.74 -10.28
CA ASP A 183 -26.14 -13.53 -11.57
C ASP A 183 -25.39 -14.18 -12.75
N GLY A 184 -24.94 -15.42 -12.54
CA GLY A 184 -24.16 -16.18 -13.53
C GLY A 184 -22.69 -15.77 -13.70
N ARG A 185 -22.24 -14.67 -13.10
CA ARG A 185 -20.86 -14.16 -13.19
C ARG A 185 -19.98 -14.64 -12.04
N PRO A 186 -18.72 -15.02 -12.28
CA PRO A 186 -17.80 -15.33 -11.20
C PRO A 186 -17.53 -14.08 -10.35
N LYS A 187 -17.48 -14.25 -9.03
CA LYS A 187 -17.15 -13.22 -8.04
C LYS A 187 -16.13 -13.78 -7.05
N THR A 188 -15.07 -13.01 -6.81
CA THR A 188 -14.08 -13.26 -5.77
C THR A 188 -14.18 -12.20 -4.69
N VAL A 189 -13.95 -12.59 -3.44
CA VAL A 189 -13.87 -11.66 -2.31
C VAL A 189 -12.65 -12.01 -1.46
N ASP A 190 -11.73 -11.07 -1.36
CA ASP A 190 -10.58 -11.17 -0.46
C ASP A 190 -10.90 -10.47 0.86
N TYR A 191 -10.65 -11.16 1.97
CA TYR A 191 -10.93 -10.64 3.31
C TYR A 191 -9.65 -10.47 4.11
N TRP A 192 -9.66 -9.46 4.98
CA TRP A 192 -8.63 -9.28 6.00
C TRP A 192 -9.26 -9.33 7.39
N VAL A 193 -8.54 -9.91 8.35
CA VAL A 193 -8.83 -9.61 9.75
C VAL A 193 -8.45 -8.15 9.99
N ALA A 194 -9.36 -7.35 10.54
CA ALA A 194 -9.11 -5.94 10.80
C ALA A 194 -9.42 -5.56 12.25
N ALA A 195 -8.70 -4.59 12.78
CA ALA A 195 -8.98 -4.02 14.10
C ALA A 195 -9.62 -2.64 13.95
N ALA A 196 -10.75 -2.43 14.60
CA ALA A 196 -11.38 -1.11 14.66
C ALA A 196 -10.51 -0.15 15.50
N THR A 197 -10.33 1.08 15.00
CA THR A 197 -9.61 2.15 15.68
C THR A 197 -10.56 3.29 16.04
N ARG A 198 -10.10 4.17 16.93
CA ARG A 198 -10.87 5.37 17.34
C ARG A 198 -10.68 6.49 16.31
N GLY A 199 -11.64 7.40 16.24
CA GLY A 199 -11.52 8.63 15.44
C GLY A 199 -12.05 8.54 14.01
N GLY A 200 -12.84 7.50 13.68
CA GLY A 200 -13.61 7.47 12.44
C GLY A 200 -14.83 8.40 12.45
N PRO A 201 -15.44 8.65 11.27
CA PRO A 201 -16.61 9.53 11.14
C PRO A 201 -17.85 9.06 11.91
N GLY A 202 -17.85 7.82 12.39
CA GLY A 202 -18.97 7.18 13.07
C GLY A 202 -19.96 6.59 12.06
N PHE A 203 -20.62 5.49 12.45
CA PHE A 203 -21.63 4.86 11.62
C PHE A 203 -22.80 5.81 11.39
N ARG A 204 -23.21 5.94 10.12
CA ARG A 204 -24.41 6.68 9.72
C ARG A 204 -25.23 5.80 8.78
N PRO A 205 -26.45 5.38 9.19
CA PRO A 205 -27.36 4.65 8.32
C PRO A 205 -27.54 5.34 6.97
N ASN A 206 -27.50 4.57 5.89
CA ASN A 206 -27.70 5.03 4.53
C ASN A 206 -28.53 4.00 3.73
N LYS A 207 -28.70 4.23 2.41
CA LYS A 207 -29.53 3.36 1.55
C LYS A 207 -28.93 1.96 1.33
N GLU A 208 -27.63 1.82 1.53
CA GLU A 208 -26.90 0.56 1.37
C GLU A 208 -26.77 -0.21 2.68
N ILE A 209 -26.50 0.50 3.79
CA ILE A 209 -26.34 -0.06 5.14
C ILE A 209 -27.18 0.75 6.11
N ASP A 210 -28.26 0.17 6.64
CA ASP A 210 -29.17 0.84 7.57
C ASP A 210 -28.89 0.48 9.04
N ALA A 211 -28.25 -0.67 9.31
CA ALA A 211 -27.89 -1.09 10.65
C ALA A 211 -26.51 -1.75 10.74
N LEU A 212 -25.90 -1.61 11.91
CA LEU A 212 -24.62 -2.19 12.27
C LEU A 212 -24.71 -2.76 13.69
N GLU A 213 -24.24 -3.99 13.87
CA GLU A 213 -24.18 -4.65 15.16
C GLU A 213 -22.76 -5.13 15.48
N TRP A 214 -22.37 -4.96 16.74
CA TRP A 214 -21.19 -5.60 17.30
C TRP A 214 -21.63 -6.78 18.16
N VAL A 215 -21.28 -7.98 17.74
CA VAL A 215 -21.76 -9.22 18.34
C VAL A 215 -20.61 -10.19 18.61
N THR A 216 -20.75 -11.08 19.57
CA THR A 216 -19.76 -12.16 19.79
C THR A 216 -19.64 -13.03 18.54
N ALA A 217 -18.52 -13.72 18.35
CA ALA A 217 -18.33 -14.62 17.21
C ALA A 217 -19.47 -15.67 17.07
N GLN A 218 -19.96 -16.20 18.20
CA GLN A 218 -21.10 -17.12 18.24
C GLN A 218 -22.39 -16.47 17.74
N ARG A 219 -22.69 -15.25 18.18
CA ARG A 219 -23.87 -14.50 17.72
C ARG A 219 -23.74 -14.07 16.26
N ALA A 220 -22.56 -13.65 15.82
CA ALA A 220 -22.28 -13.35 14.41
C ALA A 220 -22.58 -14.57 13.52
N ARG A 221 -22.19 -15.78 13.94
CA ARG A 221 -22.48 -17.02 13.21
C ARG A 221 -23.97 -17.28 13.04
N ALA A 222 -24.79 -16.95 14.04
CA ALA A 222 -26.24 -17.04 13.97
C ALA A 222 -26.87 -15.90 13.15
N ARG A 223 -26.28 -14.70 13.21
CA ARG A 223 -26.80 -13.49 12.56
C ARG A 223 -26.55 -13.47 11.05
N LEU A 224 -25.37 -13.91 10.59
CA LEU A 224 -24.99 -13.87 9.17
C LEU A 224 -25.91 -14.75 8.32
N THR A 225 -26.48 -14.14 7.27
CA THR A 225 -27.41 -14.81 6.34
C THR A 225 -26.72 -15.91 5.54
N TYR A 226 -25.50 -15.67 5.06
CA TYR A 226 -24.82 -16.61 4.18
C TYR A 226 -23.84 -17.53 4.92
N ALA A 227 -23.98 -18.84 4.71
CA ALA A 227 -23.09 -19.85 5.30
C ALA A 227 -21.60 -19.62 4.96
N ARG A 228 -21.33 -19.12 3.75
CA ARG A 228 -19.98 -18.80 3.27
C ARG A 228 -19.28 -17.70 4.10
N ASP A 229 -20.04 -16.79 4.71
CA ASP A 229 -19.48 -15.71 5.54
C ASP A 229 -19.22 -16.21 6.98
N ARG A 230 -20.02 -17.18 7.44
CA ARG A 230 -19.84 -17.82 8.76
C ARG A 230 -18.51 -18.55 8.88
N ARG A 231 -18.00 -19.12 7.79
CA ARG A 231 -16.67 -19.76 7.74
C ARG A 231 -15.56 -18.79 8.17
N TRP A 232 -15.61 -17.56 7.68
CA TRP A 232 -14.59 -16.55 7.97
C TRP A 232 -14.58 -16.10 9.42
N LEU A 233 -15.71 -16.17 10.12
CA LEU A 233 -15.74 -15.86 11.55
C LEU A 233 -14.89 -16.81 12.37
N LEU A 234 -14.92 -18.11 12.05
CA LEU A 234 -14.14 -19.12 12.76
C LEU A 234 -12.66 -18.94 12.46
N ASP A 235 -12.30 -18.79 11.19
CA ASP A 235 -10.91 -18.55 10.78
C ASP A 235 -10.38 -17.27 11.46
N ALA A 236 -11.11 -16.15 11.36
CA ALA A 236 -10.71 -14.87 11.97
C ALA A 236 -10.61 -14.92 13.49
N ALA A 237 -11.47 -15.67 14.19
CA ALA A 237 -11.40 -15.80 15.65
C ALA A 237 -10.15 -16.56 16.11
N THR A 238 -9.58 -17.40 15.25
CA THR A 238 -8.34 -18.15 15.54
C THR A 238 -7.07 -17.42 15.09
N VAL A 239 -7.20 -16.44 14.19
CA VAL A 239 -6.08 -15.63 13.71
C VAL A 239 -5.53 -14.80 14.87
N PRO A 240 -4.26 -14.98 15.27
CA PRO A 240 -3.65 -14.16 16.30
C PRO A 240 -3.63 -12.68 15.92
N ARG A 241 -3.58 -11.80 16.92
CA ARG A 241 -3.36 -10.36 16.65
C ARG A 241 -2.01 -10.18 15.98
N THR A 242 -1.97 -9.42 14.89
CA THR A 242 -0.73 -9.17 14.14
C THR A 242 -0.35 -7.70 14.13
N SER A 243 0.92 -7.43 13.84
CA SER A 243 1.45 -6.11 13.53
C SER A 243 2.29 -6.19 12.25
N PRO A 244 1.95 -5.44 11.19
CA PRO A 244 2.64 -5.54 9.91
C PRO A 244 4.07 -5.00 10.00
N LEU A 245 5.00 -5.70 9.35
CA LEU A 245 6.32 -5.21 8.97
C LEU A 245 6.39 -5.19 7.44
N ILE A 246 6.44 -3.99 6.87
CA ILE A 246 6.42 -3.76 5.43
C ILE A 246 7.84 -3.49 4.95
N ILE A 247 8.33 -4.31 4.04
CA ILE A 247 9.61 -4.10 3.34
C ILE A 247 9.28 -3.61 1.93
N LEU A 248 9.61 -2.35 1.65
CA LEU A 248 9.23 -1.64 0.43
C LEU A 248 10.47 -1.34 -0.42
N ARG A 249 10.42 -1.68 -1.71
CA ARG A 249 11.38 -1.12 -2.68
C ARG A 249 10.95 0.31 -3.02
N HIS A 250 11.90 1.24 -3.08
CA HIS A 250 11.59 2.60 -3.57
C HIS A 250 10.88 2.59 -4.94
N THR A 251 10.04 3.58 -5.21
CA THR A 251 9.34 3.74 -6.48
C THR A 251 10.29 4.18 -7.60
N ALA A 252 9.79 4.31 -8.84
CA ALA A 252 10.62 4.59 -10.01
C ALA A 252 11.53 5.84 -9.81
N ALA A 253 12.84 5.64 -9.99
CA ALA A 253 13.84 6.70 -9.90
C ALA A 253 14.49 6.97 -11.25
N VAL A 254 15.03 8.19 -11.42
CA VAL A 254 15.81 8.55 -12.63
C VAL A 254 16.86 7.47 -12.87
N ARG A 255 17.09 7.01 -14.11
CA ARG A 255 18.11 5.97 -14.36
C ARG A 255 19.49 6.47 -13.96
N ARG A 256 20.40 5.55 -13.59
CA ARG A 256 21.78 5.92 -13.24
C ARG A 256 22.49 6.62 -14.41
N SER A 257 22.31 6.12 -15.63
CA SER A 257 22.84 6.72 -16.87
C SER A 257 22.37 8.15 -17.11
N ASP A 258 21.15 8.48 -16.70
CA ASP A 258 20.49 9.75 -17.02
C ASP A 258 20.70 10.79 -15.90
N TYR A 259 21.32 10.38 -14.79
CA TYR A 259 21.51 11.22 -13.62
C TYR A 259 22.81 12.01 -13.71
N LYS A 260 22.69 13.33 -13.90
CA LYS A 260 23.82 14.26 -14.05
C LYS A 260 24.59 14.56 -12.76
N GLY A 261 24.17 14.03 -11.61
CA GLY A 261 24.82 14.29 -10.32
C GLY A 261 25.93 13.27 -10.02
N ASN A 262 26.93 13.69 -9.25
CA ASN A 262 28.09 12.85 -8.90
C ASN A 262 27.86 11.89 -7.71
N LYS A 263 26.70 11.93 -7.06
CA LYS A 263 26.38 11.14 -5.86
C LYS A 263 25.06 10.39 -6.06
N ASP A 264 25.11 9.06 -6.28
CA ASP A 264 23.90 8.25 -6.57
C ASP A 264 22.83 8.33 -5.47
N TRP A 265 23.23 8.42 -4.20
CA TRP A 265 22.30 8.60 -3.08
C TRP A 265 21.46 9.89 -3.18
N ARG A 266 21.87 10.88 -3.99
CA ARG A 266 21.09 12.11 -4.28
C ARG A 266 20.15 11.97 -5.49
N ARG A 267 20.14 10.82 -6.16
CA ARG A 267 19.30 10.57 -7.35
C ARG A 267 17.80 10.55 -6.96
N PRO A 268 16.97 11.41 -7.58
CA PRO A 268 15.58 11.55 -7.19
C PRO A 268 14.66 10.53 -7.88
N LEU A 269 13.41 10.48 -7.40
CA LEU A 269 12.30 9.83 -8.10
C LEU A 269 11.99 10.51 -9.44
N THR A 270 11.50 9.74 -10.41
CA THR A 270 10.90 10.27 -11.64
C THR A 270 9.53 10.92 -11.35
N LYS A 271 8.93 11.58 -12.35
CA LYS A 271 7.54 12.09 -12.22
C LYS A 271 6.55 10.96 -11.95
N SER A 272 6.67 9.82 -12.63
CA SER A 272 5.82 8.65 -12.38
C SER A 272 6.08 8.04 -11.01
N GLY A 273 7.35 7.93 -10.58
CA GLY A 273 7.69 7.42 -9.25
C GLY A 273 7.15 8.28 -8.10
N LYS A 274 7.05 9.60 -8.30
CA LYS A 274 6.40 10.49 -7.33
C LYS A 274 4.88 10.31 -7.26
N ARG A 275 4.20 10.06 -8.40
CA ARG A 275 2.77 9.74 -8.42
C ARG A 275 2.50 8.43 -7.70
N HIS A 276 3.22 7.38 -8.10
CA HIS A 276 3.16 6.09 -7.44
C HIS A 276 3.45 6.20 -5.92
N ALA A 277 4.42 7.00 -5.49
CA ALA A 277 4.67 7.24 -4.07
C ALA A 277 3.47 7.88 -3.33
N ALA A 278 2.68 8.72 -4.00
CA ALA A 278 1.42 9.24 -3.45
C ALA A 278 0.32 8.18 -3.42
N ASP A 279 0.27 7.31 -4.44
CA ASP A 279 -0.72 6.22 -4.53
C ASP A 279 -0.49 5.13 -3.46
N LEU A 280 0.69 5.09 -2.81
CA LEU A 280 0.94 4.22 -1.65
C LEU A 280 0.24 4.71 -0.37
N VAL A 281 -0.23 5.96 -0.30
CA VAL A 281 -0.78 6.55 0.94
C VAL A 281 -2.00 5.76 1.46
N PRO A 282 -3.03 5.44 0.64
CA PRO A 282 -4.17 4.66 1.12
C PRO A 282 -3.75 3.27 1.61
N LEU A 283 -2.85 2.59 0.89
CA LEU A 283 -2.38 1.26 1.25
C LEU A 283 -1.65 1.26 2.60
N LEU A 284 -0.70 2.17 2.80
CA LEU A 284 0.04 2.26 4.06
C LEU A 284 -0.86 2.73 5.22
N THR A 285 -1.90 3.51 4.92
CA THR A 285 -2.95 3.89 5.88
C THR A 285 -3.80 2.68 6.28
N ALA A 286 -4.18 1.85 5.32
CA ALA A 286 -4.96 0.64 5.56
C ALA A 286 -4.25 -0.32 6.54
N TYR A 287 -2.93 -0.46 6.44
CA TYR A 287 -2.13 -1.27 7.38
C TYR A 287 -1.74 -0.53 8.67
N GLY A 288 -2.15 0.73 8.83
CA GLY A 288 -1.92 1.50 10.05
C GLY A 288 -0.45 1.70 10.40
N VAL A 289 0.42 1.93 9.40
CA VAL A 289 1.87 2.09 9.63
C VAL A 289 2.13 3.23 10.63
N ALA A 290 2.76 2.90 11.75
CA ALA A 290 3.00 3.83 12.86
C ALA A 290 4.46 4.31 12.92
N GLU A 291 5.37 3.63 12.23
CA GLU A 291 6.78 4.01 12.15
C GLU A 291 7.30 3.87 10.71
N VAL A 292 7.82 4.98 10.18
CA VAL A 292 8.37 5.07 8.83
C VAL A 292 9.89 5.11 8.89
N ARG A 293 10.53 4.06 8.38
CA ARG A 293 11.98 3.95 8.23
C ARG A 293 12.34 3.92 6.75
N SER A 294 13.48 4.51 6.41
CA SER A 294 13.93 4.58 5.02
C SER A 294 15.44 4.56 4.96
N SER A 295 16.03 3.98 3.91
CA SER A 295 17.40 4.36 3.54
C SER A 295 17.48 5.89 3.38
N ASP A 296 18.61 6.45 3.79
CA ASP A 296 18.99 7.87 3.62
C ASP A 296 19.12 8.32 2.14
N SER A 297 19.05 7.40 1.19
CA SER A 297 18.99 7.74 -0.24
C SER A 297 17.73 8.55 -0.57
N LYS A 298 17.92 9.64 -1.34
CA LYS A 298 16.85 10.59 -1.71
C LYS A 298 15.62 9.91 -2.31
N ARG A 299 15.81 8.90 -3.18
CA ARG A 299 14.71 8.13 -3.78
C ARG A 299 13.87 7.38 -2.74
N CYS A 300 14.49 6.75 -1.75
CA CYS A 300 13.80 6.03 -0.69
C CYS A 300 13.04 7.01 0.22
N VAL A 301 13.69 8.10 0.65
CA VAL A 301 13.04 9.14 1.45
C VAL A 301 11.86 9.76 0.69
N GLN A 302 12.03 10.07 -0.60
CA GLN A 302 10.95 10.62 -1.44
C GLN A 302 9.79 9.64 -1.64
N THR A 303 10.03 8.32 -1.67
CA THR A 303 8.98 7.32 -1.80
C THR A 303 8.04 7.31 -0.60
N VAL A 304 8.56 7.41 0.62
CA VAL A 304 7.74 7.32 1.84
C VAL A 304 7.21 8.68 2.32
N LYS A 305 7.75 9.79 1.80
CA LYS A 305 7.41 11.14 2.22
C LYS A 305 5.92 11.50 2.10
N PRO A 306 5.18 11.14 1.03
CA PRO A 306 3.75 11.43 0.95
C PRO A 306 2.97 10.83 2.13
N TYR A 307 3.24 9.56 2.43
CA TYR A 307 2.61 8.86 3.55
C TYR A 307 3.02 9.45 4.91
N ALA A 308 4.32 9.64 5.14
CA ALA A 308 4.80 10.22 6.39
C ALA A 308 4.17 11.59 6.68
N ARG A 309 3.99 12.43 5.65
CA ARG A 309 3.28 13.71 5.77
C ARG A 309 1.81 13.54 6.09
N ALA A 310 1.10 12.66 5.38
CA ALA A 310 -0.32 12.41 5.59
C ALA A 310 -0.62 11.86 7.00
N ALA A 311 0.26 10.99 7.50
CA ALA A 311 0.16 10.39 8.83
C ALA A 311 0.73 11.27 9.96
N GLY A 312 1.37 12.40 9.64
CA GLY A 312 2.04 13.25 10.64
C GLY A 312 3.23 12.58 11.33
N LEU A 313 3.90 11.63 10.65
CA LEU A 313 4.99 10.84 11.19
C LEU A 313 6.37 11.34 10.73
N PRO A 314 7.41 11.28 11.57
CA PRO A 314 8.78 11.51 11.13
C PRO A 314 9.28 10.34 10.26
N ILE A 315 10.24 10.63 9.38
CA ILE A 315 10.98 9.60 8.65
C ILE A 315 12.27 9.33 9.42
N ILE A 316 12.45 8.09 9.87
CA ILE A 316 13.70 7.66 10.50
C ILE A 316 14.64 7.17 9.39
N GLU A 317 15.68 7.93 9.12
CA GLU A 317 16.70 7.55 8.14
C GLU A 317 17.64 6.49 8.73
N GLU A 318 17.72 5.34 8.06
CA GLU A 318 18.52 4.19 8.44
C GLU A 318 19.62 3.99 7.38
N ALA A 319 20.73 4.72 7.55
CA ALA A 319 21.87 4.70 6.63
C ALA A 319 22.41 3.28 6.36
N LEU A 320 22.29 2.35 7.33
CA LEU A 320 22.66 0.94 7.21
C LEU A 320 21.93 0.19 6.08
N PHE A 321 20.79 0.69 5.60
CA PHE A 321 20.03 0.09 4.50
C PHE A 321 20.19 0.86 3.18
N SER A 322 21.18 1.74 3.06
CA SER A 322 21.69 2.24 1.76
C SER A 322 22.48 1.15 1.04
N GLU A 323 22.58 1.24 -0.29
CA GLU A 323 23.39 0.28 -1.06
C GLU A 323 24.85 0.31 -0.60
N GLU A 324 25.40 1.52 -0.43
CA GLU A 324 26.81 1.75 -0.14
C GLU A 324 27.23 1.29 1.26
N ILE A 325 26.40 1.51 2.27
CA ILE A 325 26.72 1.12 3.65
C ILE A 325 26.37 -0.35 3.87
N PHE A 326 25.30 -0.85 3.26
CA PHE A 326 24.93 -2.26 3.39
C PHE A 326 26.01 -3.18 2.84
N ASP A 327 26.54 -2.87 1.65
CA ASP A 327 27.64 -3.63 1.02
C ASP A 327 28.88 -3.72 1.93
N ARG A 328 29.23 -2.62 2.60
CA ARG A 328 30.38 -2.55 3.52
C ARG A 328 30.12 -3.17 4.89
N ARG A 329 28.87 -3.12 5.39
CA ARG A 329 28.51 -3.49 6.77
C ARG A 329 27.23 -4.35 6.84
N PRO A 330 27.13 -5.47 6.09
CA PRO A 330 25.89 -6.23 5.99
C PRO A 330 25.50 -6.85 7.33
N LYS A 331 26.45 -7.44 8.07
CA LYS A 331 26.21 -8.04 9.40
C LYS A 331 25.61 -7.03 10.39
N THR A 332 26.09 -5.79 10.38
CA THR A 332 25.58 -4.71 11.25
C THR A 332 24.17 -4.29 10.84
N ALA A 333 23.91 -4.17 9.54
CA ALA A 333 22.58 -3.87 9.01
C ALA A 333 21.57 -4.98 9.35
N LEU A 334 21.95 -6.25 9.27
CA LEU A 334 21.06 -7.37 9.62
C LEU A 334 20.78 -7.45 11.13
N ARG A 335 21.76 -7.16 11.99
CA ARG A 335 21.51 -6.98 13.44
C ARG A 335 20.54 -5.83 13.71
N ARG A 336 20.67 -4.72 12.96
CA ARG A 336 19.73 -3.60 13.03
C ARG A 336 18.34 -4.01 12.58
N MET A 337 18.21 -4.77 11.49
CA MET A 337 16.94 -5.30 11.00
C MET A 337 16.27 -6.18 12.06
N ALA A 338 17.03 -7.05 12.74
CA ALA A 338 16.50 -7.88 13.81
C ALA A 338 15.89 -7.05 14.96
N MET A 339 16.55 -5.94 15.35
CA MET A 339 16.03 -5.01 16.34
C MET A 339 14.76 -4.29 15.87
N ILE A 340 14.74 -3.81 14.62
CA ILE A 340 13.55 -3.20 13.99
C ILE A 340 12.39 -4.20 14.03
N GLY A 341 12.60 -5.44 13.57
CA GLY A 341 11.57 -6.47 13.53
C GLY A 341 10.91 -6.77 14.88
N ARG A 342 11.62 -6.58 16.01
CA ARG A 342 11.07 -6.81 17.37
C ARG A 342 10.21 -5.67 17.90
N ARG A 343 10.15 -4.51 17.26
CA ARG A 343 9.29 -3.40 17.70
C ARG A 343 7.81 -3.74 17.48
N PRO A 344 6.91 -3.40 18.44
CA PRO A 344 5.50 -3.78 18.39
C PRO A 344 4.66 -2.99 17.37
N SER A 345 5.08 -1.78 17.03
CA SER A 345 4.43 -0.90 16.07
C SER A 345 4.37 -1.50 14.67
N ALA A 346 3.33 -1.16 13.92
CA ALA A 346 3.27 -1.38 12.47
C ALA A 346 4.38 -0.57 11.79
N GLN A 347 5.24 -1.22 11.02
CA GLN A 347 6.48 -0.61 10.52
C GLN A 347 6.58 -0.68 9.01
N LEU A 348 7.20 0.35 8.43
CA LEU A 348 7.64 0.41 7.05
C LEU A 348 9.15 0.61 7.00
N LEU A 349 9.86 -0.19 6.20
CA LEU A 349 11.25 0.03 5.81
C LEU A 349 11.33 0.14 4.28
N CYS A 350 11.69 1.32 3.78
CA CYS A 350 11.98 1.52 2.36
C CYS A 350 13.48 1.35 2.05
N THR A 351 13.83 0.50 1.09
CA THR A 351 15.21 0.21 0.71
C THR A 351 15.35 -0.08 -0.80
N HIS A 352 16.48 -0.66 -1.20
CA HIS A 352 16.94 -0.83 -2.58
C HIS A 352 16.97 -2.30 -2.98
N ARG A 353 16.82 -2.54 -4.28
CA ARG A 353 16.84 -3.89 -4.86
C ARG A 353 18.04 -4.74 -4.42
N PRO A 354 19.29 -4.25 -4.39
CA PRO A 354 20.44 -5.07 -3.97
C PRO A 354 20.43 -5.46 -2.49
N VAL A 355 19.71 -4.72 -1.64
CA VAL A 355 19.64 -4.93 -0.18
C VAL A 355 18.50 -5.90 0.19
N LEU A 356 17.47 -6.01 -0.66
CA LEU A 356 16.28 -6.81 -0.40
C LEU A 356 16.53 -8.30 -0.14
N PRO A 357 17.41 -9.02 -0.87
CA PRO A 357 17.63 -10.45 -0.64
C PRO A 357 17.98 -10.76 0.82
N ASP A 358 18.99 -10.08 1.36
CA ASP A 358 19.50 -10.34 2.71
C ASP A 358 18.53 -9.84 3.79
N VAL A 359 17.88 -8.69 3.56
CA VAL A 359 16.86 -8.18 4.49
C VAL A 359 15.67 -9.13 4.58
N LEU A 360 15.14 -9.59 3.45
CA LEU A 360 14.00 -10.51 3.43
C LEU A 360 14.39 -11.88 4.00
N ALA A 361 15.59 -12.38 3.72
CA ALA A 361 16.10 -13.62 4.31
C ALA A 361 16.21 -13.51 5.84
N ALA A 362 16.77 -12.41 6.36
CA ALA A 362 16.89 -12.19 7.80
C ALA A 362 15.52 -12.05 8.48
N VAL A 363 14.58 -11.34 7.85
CA VAL A 363 13.19 -11.25 8.35
C VAL A 363 12.52 -12.62 8.31
N ALA A 364 12.71 -13.40 7.25
CA ALA A 364 12.16 -14.74 7.14
C ALA A 364 12.66 -15.65 8.26
N GLN A 365 13.97 -15.68 8.46
CA GLN A 365 14.60 -16.43 9.55
C GLN A 365 14.08 -15.99 10.92
N GLN A 366 13.99 -14.68 11.15
CA GLN A 366 13.54 -14.13 12.43
C GLN A 366 12.12 -14.52 12.80
N PHE A 367 11.23 -14.69 11.81
CA PHE A 367 9.82 -14.99 12.03
C PHE A 367 9.42 -16.43 11.68
N GLY A 368 10.39 -17.32 11.51
CA GLY A 368 10.15 -18.74 11.23
C GLY A 368 9.50 -19.02 9.87
N LEU A 369 9.72 -18.14 8.88
CA LEU A 369 9.19 -18.27 7.53
C LEU A 369 10.17 -19.06 6.65
N LYS A 370 9.64 -19.91 5.76
CA LYS A 370 10.46 -20.58 4.75
C LYS A 370 10.96 -19.54 3.74
N ALA A 371 12.28 -19.44 3.56
CA ALA A 371 12.88 -18.50 2.60
C ALA A 371 12.41 -18.74 1.15
N SER A 372 12.01 -19.97 0.82
CA SER A 372 11.47 -20.35 -0.49
C SER A 372 10.02 -19.90 -0.75
N LEU A 373 9.35 -19.24 0.21
CA LEU A 373 8.00 -18.73 -0.01
C LEU A 373 7.98 -17.75 -1.18
N PRO A 374 7.19 -17.99 -2.25
CA PRO A 374 7.17 -17.12 -3.43
C PRO A 374 6.87 -15.65 -3.11
N LYS A 375 6.02 -15.41 -2.10
CA LYS A 375 5.67 -14.06 -1.63
C LYS A 375 6.87 -13.29 -1.05
N LEU A 376 7.90 -13.98 -0.58
CA LEU A 376 9.15 -13.40 -0.06
C LEU A 376 10.23 -13.18 -1.14
N SER A 377 9.91 -13.40 -2.43
CA SER A 377 10.88 -13.19 -3.50
C SER A 377 11.49 -11.78 -3.45
N PRO A 378 12.83 -11.63 -3.48
CA PRO A 378 13.48 -10.32 -3.40
C PRO A 378 13.39 -9.52 -4.69
N SER A 379 12.92 -10.13 -5.79
CA SER A 379 12.69 -9.48 -7.08
C SER A 379 11.45 -8.58 -7.02
N LEU A 380 11.48 -7.55 -6.18
CA LEU A 380 10.42 -6.54 -6.09
C LEU A 380 10.61 -5.50 -7.18
N GLU A 381 9.56 -5.19 -7.94
CA GLU A 381 9.53 -4.03 -8.85
C GLU A 381 9.50 -2.70 -8.07
N PRO A 382 9.84 -1.54 -8.69
CA PRO A 382 9.79 -0.27 -7.97
C PRO A 382 8.41 0.00 -7.37
N GLY A 383 8.35 0.25 -6.06
CA GLY A 383 7.10 0.45 -5.30
C GLY A 383 6.43 -0.84 -4.84
N ALA A 384 6.86 -2.01 -5.30
CA ALA A 384 6.40 -3.28 -4.77
C ALA A 384 6.94 -3.51 -3.35
N MET A 385 6.18 -4.26 -2.56
CA MET A 385 6.48 -4.53 -1.16
C MET A 385 6.08 -5.93 -0.72
N VAL A 386 6.71 -6.35 0.38
CA VAL A 386 6.34 -7.55 1.14
C VAL A 386 5.83 -7.10 2.50
N ILE A 387 4.72 -7.67 2.94
CA ILE A 387 4.10 -7.38 4.23
C ILE A 387 4.14 -8.65 5.06
N ILE A 388 4.84 -8.59 6.19
CA ILE A 388 4.95 -9.69 7.14
C ILE A 388 4.03 -9.40 8.32
N HIS A 389 3.01 -10.23 8.51
CA HIS A 389 2.07 -10.12 9.62
C HIS A 389 2.63 -10.81 10.86
N ARG A 390 3.35 -10.05 11.68
CA ARG A 390 4.05 -10.58 12.87
C ARG A 390 3.04 -10.83 13.98
N GLU A 391 3.02 -12.04 14.53
CA GLU A 391 2.17 -12.40 15.66
C GLU A 391 2.58 -11.61 16.91
N LEU A 392 1.61 -10.96 17.55
CA LEU A 392 1.78 -10.27 18.82
C LEU A 392 1.44 -11.21 19.97
N GLY A 393 2.39 -11.43 20.87
CA GLY A 393 2.15 -12.16 22.12
C GLY A 393 1.30 -11.35 23.11
N PRO A 394 1.01 -11.92 24.31
CA PRO A 394 0.10 -11.32 25.30
C PRO A 394 0.48 -9.90 25.72
N ARG A 395 1.78 -9.58 25.78
CA ARG A 395 2.31 -8.25 26.12
C ARG A 395 2.30 -7.26 24.94
N GLY A 396 1.65 -7.62 23.82
CA GLY A 396 1.57 -6.78 22.62
C GLY A 396 2.88 -6.64 21.85
N ARG A 397 3.84 -7.57 22.04
CA ARG A 397 5.14 -7.57 21.35
C ARG A 397 5.24 -8.76 20.37
N PRO A 398 5.96 -8.62 19.24
CA PRO A 398 6.21 -9.72 18.33
C PRO A 398 6.86 -10.90 19.06
N ASN A 399 6.30 -12.10 18.91
CA ASN A 399 6.77 -13.31 19.59
C ASN A 399 7.77 -14.14 18.75
N GLY A 400 8.22 -13.62 17.61
CA GLY A 400 9.11 -14.35 16.69
C GLY A 400 8.39 -15.27 15.70
N ARG A 401 7.07 -15.16 15.56
CA ARG A 401 6.30 -15.85 14.51
C ARG A 401 5.63 -14.85 13.57
N ALA A 402 5.46 -15.24 12.33
CA ALA A 402 4.59 -14.57 11.37
C ALA A 402 3.36 -15.44 11.08
N VAL A 403 2.19 -14.82 11.06
CA VAL A 403 0.91 -15.49 10.77
C VAL A 403 0.69 -15.57 9.25
N ALA A 404 1.10 -14.54 8.52
CA ALA A 404 0.90 -14.45 7.09
C ALA A 404 1.97 -13.57 6.44
N VAL A 405 2.12 -13.76 5.13
CA VAL A 405 2.93 -12.90 4.25
C VAL A 405 2.06 -12.48 3.07
N GLU A 406 2.09 -11.19 2.75
CA GLU A 406 1.52 -10.64 1.53
C GLU A 406 2.62 -10.07 0.65
N ARG A 407 2.38 -10.10 -0.66
CA ARG A 407 3.22 -9.44 -1.65
C ARG A 407 2.32 -8.53 -2.45
N ILE A 408 2.59 -7.23 -2.39
CA ILE A 408 1.83 -6.23 -3.13
C ILE A 408 2.71 -5.72 -4.27
N VAL A 409 2.19 -5.87 -5.48
CA VAL A 409 2.77 -5.29 -6.69
C VAL A 409 1.76 -4.23 -7.14
N PRO A 410 2.08 -2.95 -6.99
CA PRO A 410 1.24 -1.87 -7.49
C PRO A 410 1.08 -1.98 -9.01
N GLU A 411 -0.15 -1.79 -9.49
CA GLU A 411 -0.52 -1.86 -10.91
C GLU A 411 0.10 -0.73 -11.75
#